data_AF-A0A0R1NV48-F1
#
_entry.id   AF-A0A0R1NV48-F1
#
_cell.length_a   1.000
_cell.length_b   1.000
_cell.length_c   1.000
_cell.angle_alpha   90.00
_cell.angle_beta   90.00
_cell.angle_gamma   90.00
#
_symmetry.space_group_name_H-M   'P 1'
#
loop_
_entity.id
_entity.type
_entity.pdbx_description
1 polymer ?
#
loop_
_entity_poly.entity_id
_entity_poly.type
_entity_poly.pdbx_seq_one_letter_code
_entity_poly.pdbx_strand_id
1 'polypeptide(L)'
;MSNDDLYKVSLDLLNGKLLSSQNKDIIYAPGNNTSHYRGGLYTKNNHYESNGNGYGYCNFLRISKDGQNAVILQSTDSSRYGDLSNSADKIYADLFGK
;
A
#
# COMPACT_ATOMS: atom_id res chain seq x y z
N MET A 1 13.38 6.81 -1.77
CA MET A 1 12.22 7.49 -1.17
C MET A 1 12.17 7.09 0.29
N SER A 2 11.98 8.03 1.20
CA SER A 2 11.84 7.71 2.64
C SER A 2 10.47 7.10 2.94
N ASN A 3 10.29 6.56 4.15
CA ASN A 3 8.98 6.08 4.61
C ASN A 3 7.95 7.22 4.66
N ASP A 4 8.36 8.40 5.14
CA ASP A 4 7.49 9.58 5.26
C ASP A 4 7.02 10.07 3.88
N ASP A 5 7.93 10.11 2.90
CA ASP A 5 7.58 10.50 1.53
C ASP A 5 6.61 9.50 0.90
N LEU A 6 6.86 8.20 1.09
CA LEU A 6 5.99 7.15 0.57
C LEU A 6 4.59 7.22 1.21
N TYR A 7 4.53 7.44 2.53
CA TYR A 7 3.27 7.67 3.21
C TYR A 7 2.54 8.88 2.65
N LYS A 8 3.22 10.02 2.55
CA LYS A 8 2.62 11.29 2.11
C LYS A 8 2.08 11.20 0.69
N VAL A 9 2.86 10.68 -0.26
CA VAL A 9 2.40 10.47 -1.64
C VAL A 9 1.21 9.51 -1.69
N SER A 10 1.24 8.42 -0.93
CA SER A 10 0.14 7.44 -0.91
C SER A 10 -1.13 8.05 -0.32
N LEU A 11 -1.02 8.80 0.78
CA LEU A 11 -2.12 9.53 1.38
C LEU A 11 -2.69 10.57 0.41
N ASP A 12 -1.84 11.35 -0.26
CA ASP A 12 -2.26 12.41 -1.18
C ASP A 12 -2.89 11.85 -2.47
N LEU A 13 -2.51 10.62 -2.87
CA LEU A 13 -3.17 9.87 -3.94
C LEU A 13 -4.58 9.42 -3.53
N LEU A 14 -4.74 8.92 -2.29
CA LEU A 14 -6.02 8.40 -1.78
C LEU A 14 -7.00 9.49 -1.34
N ASN A 15 -6.51 10.63 -0.84
CA ASN A 15 -7.36 11.71 -0.34
C ASN A 15 -7.79 12.70 -1.44
N GLY A 16 -7.31 12.53 -2.67
CA GLY A 16 -7.67 13.37 -3.81
C GLY A 16 -6.90 14.70 -3.90
N LYS A 17 -5.71 14.80 -3.29
CA LYS A 17 -4.81 15.94 -3.51
C LYS A 17 -3.99 15.81 -4.79
N LEU A 18 -3.57 14.59 -5.15
CA LEU A 18 -2.85 14.33 -6.40
C LEU A 18 -3.78 13.99 -7.57
N LEU A 19 -4.98 13.48 -7.28
CA LEU A 19 -6.00 13.14 -8.26
C LEU A 19 -7.28 13.88 -7.91
N SER A 20 -8.03 14.39 -8.89
CA SER A 20 -9.40 14.83 -8.62
C SER A 20 -10.23 13.67 -8.05
N SER A 21 -11.29 13.96 -7.28
CA SER A 21 -12.20 12.92 -6.78
C SER A 21 -12.72 12.03 -7.91
N GLN A 22 -13.07 12.61 -9.05
CA GLN A 22 -13.49 11.87 -10.25
C GLN A 22 -12.41 10.90 -10.75
N ASN A 23 -11.15 11.35 -10.86
CA ASN A 23 -10.07 10.49 -11.34
C ASN A 23 -9.69 9.40 -10.34
N LYS A 24 -9.76 9.72 -9.04
CA LYS A 24 -9.62 8.74 -7.97
C LYS A 24 -10.68 7.65 -8.10
N ASP A 25 -11.93 8.05 -8.28
CA ASP A 25 -13.04 7.10 -8.42
C ASP A 25 -12.87 6.25 -9.68
N ILE A 26 -12.40 6.80 -10.80
CA ILE A 26 -12.08 6.01 -12.00
C ILE A 26 -10.98 4.98 -11.74
N ILE A 27 -9.88 5.39 -11.09
CA ILE A 27 -8.71 4.55 -10.89
C ILE A 27 -8.98 3.44 -9.86
N TYR A 28 -9.79 3.72 -8.83
CA TYR A 28 -10.08 2.79 -7.74
C TYR A 28 -11.51 2.19 -7.77
N ALA A 29 -12.34 2.53 -8.75
CA ALA A 29 -13.70 1.99 -8.93
C ALA A 29 -13.70 0.47 -8.87
N PRO A 30 -14.75 -0.21 -8.39
CA PRO A 30 -14.90 -1.65 -8.53
C PRO A 30 -14.85 -2.09 -10.00
N GLY A 31 -14.40 -3.31 -10.24
CA GLY A 31 -14.13 -3.86 -11.58
C GLY A 31 -14.04 -5.37 -11.50
N ASN A 32 -14.13 -6.03 -12.65
CA ASN A 32 -14.42 -7.45 -12.80
C ASN A 32 -13.20 -8.40 -12.72
N ASN A 33 -12.07 -7.99 -12.14
CA ASN A 33 -10.88 -8.82 -12.02
C ASN A 33 -10.68 -9.42 -10.62
N THR A 34 -10.07 -10.61 -10.59
CA THR A 34 -9.80 -11.39 -9.37
C THR A 34 -8.67 -10.81 -8.51
N SER A 35 -7.70 -10.12 -9.11
CA SER A 35 -6.52 -9.61 -8.37
C SER A 35 -6.75 -8.31 -7.61
N HIS A 36 -7.94 -7.71 -7.68
CA HIS A 36 -8.30 -6.47 -6.97
C HIS A 36 -7.22 -5.35 -7.08
N TYR A 37 -6.45 -5.31 -8.18
CA TYR A 37 -5.33 -4.37 -8.35
C TYR A 37 -5.76 -3.12 -9.12
N ARG A 38 -5.56 -1.95 -8.52
CA ARG A 38 -6.09 -0.66 -8.98
C ARG A 38 -5.15 0.48 -8.61
N GLY A 39 -4.84 1.36 -9.55
CA GLY A 39 -4.00 2.54 -9.28
C GLY A 39 -2.63 2.21 -8.67
N GLY A 40 -2.04 1.06 -9.00
CA GLY A 40 -0.76 0.62 -8.44
C GLY A 40 -0.84 -0.03 -7.05
N LEU A 41 -2.06 -0.29 -6.54
CA LEU A 41 -2.31 -0.88 -5.23
C LEU A 41 -3.17 -2.13 -5.36
N TYR A 42 -2.86 -3.17 -4.58
CA TYR A 42 -3.80 -4.26 -4.35
C TYR A 42 -4.86 -3.80 -3.35
N THR A 43 -6.12 -4.08 -3.65
CA THR A 43 -7.27 -3.75 -2.82
C THR A 43 -7.60 -4.97 -1.97
N LYS A 44 -7.30 -4.91 -0.67
CA LYS A 44 -7.83 -5.85 0.33
C LYS A 44 -9.13 -5.31 0.91
N ASN A 45 -9.80 -6.12 1.72
CA ASN A 45 -11.05 -5.73 2.38
C ASN A 45 -10.87 -4.47 3.24
N ASN A 46 -9.86 -4.44 4.12
CA ASN A 46 -9.71 -3.37 5.11
C ASN A 46 -8.62 -2.34 4.77
N HIS A 47 -7.80 -2.61 3.74
CA HIS A 47 -6.65 -1.76 3.41
C HIS A 47 -6.26 -1.87 1.92
N TYR A 48 -5.37 -0.99 1.49
CA TYR A 48 -4.62 -1.11 0.25
C TYR A 48 -3.19 -1.56 0.54
N GLU A 49 -2.57 -2.27 -0.39
CA GLU A 49 -1.18 -2.66 -0.27
C GLU A 49 -0.39 -2.44 -1.56
N SER A 50 0.91 -2.22 -1.40
CA SER A 50 1.87 -2.21 -2.50
C SER A 50 3.18 -2.83 -2.02
N ASN A 51 3.84 -3.57 -2.91
CA ASN A 51 5.11 -4.22 -2.63
C ASN A 51 6.08 -3.92 -3.77
N GLY A 52 7.35 -3.68 -3.44
CA GLY A 52 8.43 -3.50 -4.40
C GLY A 52 9.60 -4.43 -4.10
N ASN A 53 10.23 -4.94 -5.15
CA ASN A 53 11.44 -5.75 -5.08
C ASN A 53 12.33 -5.44 -6.29
N GLY A 54 13.55 -4.99 -6.05
CA GLY A 54 14.49 -4.68 -7.13
C GLY A 54 15.85 -4.22 -6.61
N TYR A 55 16.90 -4.55 -7.36
CA TYR A 55 18.27 -4.08 -7.12
C TYR A 55 18.81 -4.33 -5.68
N GLY A 56 18.35 -5.41 -5.02
CA GLY A 56 18.73 -5.74 -3.64
C GLY A 56 17.85 -5.13 -2.56
N TYR A 57 16.87 -4.29 -2.92
CA TYR A 57 15.96 -3.63 -2.00
C TYR A 57 14.56 -4.22 -2.09
N CYS A 58 13.83 -4.16 -0.99
CA CYS A 58 12.39 -4.39 -0.99
C CYS A 58 11.64 -3.40 -0.10
N ASN A 59 10.38 -3.14 -0.44
CA ASN A 59 9.49 -2.29 0.32
C ASN A 59 8.08 -2.84 0.36
N PHE A 60 7.36 -2.51 1.42
CA PHE A 60 6.00 -2.96 1.68
C PHE A 60 5.20 -1.79 2.27
N LEU A 61 4.04 -1.51 1.69
CA LEU A 61 3.06 -0.55 2.18
C LEU A 61 1.77 -1.29 2.49
N ARG A 62 1.21 -1.06 3.67
CA ARG A 62 -0.18 -1.38 4.03
C ARG A 62 -0.82 -0.10 4.52
N ILE A 63 -1.89 0.36 3.89
CA ILE A 63 -2.52 1.65 4.22
C ILE A 63 -4.04 1.50 4.26
N SER A 64 -4.68 2.04 5.29
CA SER A 64 -6.14 2.03 5.41
C SER A 64 -6.81 2.72 4.22
N LYS A 65 -8.07 2.37 3.95
CA LYS A 65 -8.81 2.91 2.79
C LYS A 65 -8.95 4.43 2.79
N ASP A 66 -8.96 5.03 3.98
CA ASP A 66 -8.99 6.47 4.21
C ASP A 66 -7.60 7.12 4.26
N GLY A 67 -6.53 6.32 4.17
CA GLY A 67 -5.14 6.79 4.20
C GLY A 67 -4.58 7.12 5.58
N GLN A 68 -5.39 7.09 6.65
CA GLN A 68 -5.00 7.61 7.97
C GLN A 68 -3.98 6.71 8.71
N ASN A 69 -4.02 5.41 8.46
CA ASN A 69 -3.19 4.43 9.15
C ASN A 69 -2.34 3.67 8.14
N ALA A 70 -1.03 3.60 8.36
CA ALA A 70 -0.13 2.88 7.48
C ALA A 70 0.97 2.13 8.22
N VAL A 71 1.37 0.98 7.67
CA VAL A 71 2.61 0.28 7.98
C VAL A 71 3.49 0.32 6.74
N ILE A 72 4.72 0.83 6.91
CA ILE A 72 5.73 0.88 5.85
C ILE A 72 6.98 0.17 6.34
N LEU A 73 7.44 -0.82 5.58
CA LEU A 73 8.72 -1.49 5.80
C LEU A 73 9.58 -1.33 4.54
N GLN A 74 10.83 -0.95 4.72
CA GLN A 74 11.86 -0.91 3.68
C GLN A 74 13.09 -1.65 4.16
N SER A 75 13.70 -2.43 3.27
CA SER A 75 14.89 -3.23 3.57
C SER A 75 15.88 -3.15 2.41
N THR A 76 17.17 -3.10 2.76
CA THR A 76 18.29 -3.25 1.82
C THR A 76 18.70 -4.70 1.61
N ASP A 77 17.92 -5.64 2.14
CA ASP A 77 18.05 -7.08 1.95
C ASP A 77 16.74 -7.63 1.35
N SER A 78 16.73 -7.80 0.02
CA SER A 78 15.60 -8.37 -0.69
C SER A 78 15.55 -9.89 -0.66
N SER A 79 16.57 -10.58 -0.13
CA SER A 79 16.55 -12.05 -0.01
C SER A 79 15.46 -12.54 0.93
N ARG A 80 15.01 -11.66 1.85
CA ARG A 80 13.96 -11.91 2.84
C ARG A 80 12.59 -11.36 2.43
N TYR A 81 12.37 -11.09 1.14
CA TYR A 81 11.16 -10.45 0.64
C TYR A 81 9.86 -11.09 1.18
N GLY A 82 9.75 -12.42 1.13
CA GLY A 82 8.56 -13.12 1.61
C GLY A 82 8.31 -12.94 3.11
N ASP A 83 9.36 -13.10 3.93
CA ASP A 83 9.28 -12.93 5.39
C ASP A 83 8.91 -11.50 5.78
N LEU A 84 9.48 -10.51 5.08
CA LEU A 84 9.23 -9.10 5.33
C LEU A 84 7.82 -8.69 4.90
N SER A 85 7.31 -9.22 3.78
CA SER A 85 5.91 -9.05 3.39
C SER A 85 4.97 -9.59 4.46
N ASN A 86 5.19 -10.82 4.91
CA ASN A 86 4.39 -11.45 5.97
C ASN A 86 4.47 -10.67 7.29
N SER A 87 5.60 -10.05 7.58
CA SER A 87 5.78 -9.20 8.77
C SER A 87 4.98 -7.91 8.66
N ALA A 88 4.97 -7.27 7.48
CA ALA A 88 4.13 -6.10 7.23
C ALA A 88 2.64 -6.41 7.45
N ASP A 89 2.18 -7.56 6.95
CA ASP A 89 0.79 -8.01 7.11
C ASP A 89 0.44 -8.23 8.58
N LYS A 90 1.31 -8.92 9.34
CA LYS A 90 1.11 -9.20 10.77
C LYS A 90 1.06 -7.92 11.59
N ILE A 91 1.99 -6.99 11.38
CA ILE A 91 2.02 -5.71 12.11
C ILE A 91 0.75 -4.90 11.80
N TYR A 92 0.34 -4.85 10.54
CA TYR A 92 -0.88 -4.11 10.17
C TYR A 92 -2.12 -4.73 10.81
N ALA A 93 -2.24 -6.07 10.80
CA ALA A 93 -3.35 -6.77 11.42
C ALA A 93 -3.38 -6.60 12.94
N ASP A 94 -2.22 -6.63 13.61
CA ASP A 94 -2.12 -6.43 15.07
C ASP A 94 -2.56 -5.02 15.49
N LEU A 95 -2.15 -4.00 14.72
CA LEU A 95 -2.48 -2.61 15.01
C LEU A 95 -3.92 -2.23 14.63
N PHE A 96 -4.44 -2.75 13.50
CA PHE A 96 -5.64 -2.22 12.85
C PHE A 96 -6.69 -3.27 12.44
N GLY A 97 -6.44 -4.56 12.67
CA GLY A 97 -7.30 -5.66 12.22
C GLY A 97 -8.58 -5.91 13.02
N LYS A 98 -9.10 -4.90 13.72
CA LYS A 98 -10.36 -4.98 14.48
C LYS A 98 -11.57 -4.73 13.61
#